data_AF-A0A327J5Z9-F1
#
_entry.id   AF-A0A327J5Z9-F1
#
_cell.length_a   1.000
_cell.length_b   1.000
_cell.length_c   1.000
_cell.angle_alpha   90.00
_cell.angle_beta   90.00
_cell.angle_gamma   90.00
#
_symmetry.space_group_name_H-M   'P 1'
#
loop_
_entity.id
_entity.type
_entity.pdbx_description
1 polymer ?
#
loop_
_entity_poly.entity_id
_entity_poly.type
_entity_poly.pdbx_seq_one_letter_code
_entity_poly.pdbx_strand_id
1 'polypeptide(L)' 'MVKAIDSLKPKLKEVIMMYEIDGLSYEYIAKELNCPIGTVKSRLFNAKKELAILLEDML' A
#
# COMPACT_ATOMS: atom_id res chain seq x y z
N MET A 1 2.70 -9.94 8.63
CA MET A 1 2.12 -9.03 7.62
C MET A 1 1.34 -7.87 8.22
N VAL A 2 0.20 -8.10 8.88
CA VAL A 2 -0.66 -7.00 9.39
C VAL A 2 0.10 -5.99 10.27
N LYS A 3 0.92 -6.47 11.22
CA LYS A 3 1.74 -5.59 12.09
C LYS A 3 2.76 -4.72 11.33
N ALA A 4 3.31 -5.21 10.22
CA ALA A 4 4.27 -4.45 9.40
C ALA A 4 3.56 -3.42 8.51
N ILE A 5 2.32 -3.71 8.11
CA ILE A 5 1.47 -2.75 7.40
C ILE A 5 1.09 -1.58 8.32
N ASP A 6 0.92 -1.83 9.63
CA ASP A 6 0.64 -0.77 10.60
C ASP A 6 1.78 0.24 10.77
N SER A 7 3.03 -0.15 10.50
CA SER A 7 4.19 0.77 10.53
C SER A 7 4.36 1.61 9.27
N LEU A 8 3.58 1.35 8.20
CA LEU A 8 3.65 2.15 6.99
C LEU A 8 3.06 3.55 7.18
N LYS A 9 3.56 4.50 6.40
CA LYS A 9 2.95 5.83 6.30
C LYS A 9 1.46 5.71 5.93
N PRO A 10 0.56 6.57 6.47
CA PRO A 10 -0.89 6.42 6.29
C PRO A 10 -1.35 6.22 4.85
N LYS A 11 -0.78 7.00 3.90
CA LYS A 11 -1.12 6.91 2.47
C LYS A 11 -0.66 5.61 1.80
N LEU A 12 0.41 4.98 2.30
CA LEU A 12 0.92 3.71 1.79
C LEU A 12 0.10 2.56 2.37
N LYS A 13 -0.17 2.62 3.68
CA LYS A 13 -1.05 1.69 4.40
C LYS A 13 -2.43 1.60 3.76
N GLU A 14 -3.08 2.74 3.54
CA GLU A 14 -4.42 2.80 2.97
C GLU A 14 -4.48 2.10 1.60
N VAL A 15 -3.56 2.43 0.70
CA VAL A 15 -3.54 1.86 -0.65
C VAL A 15 -3.23 0.37 -0.64
N ILE A 16 -2.30 -0.10 0.21
CA ILE A 16 -1.94 -1.52 0.23
C ILE A 16 -3.01 -2.38 0.91
N MET A 17 -3.74 -1.85 1.89
CA MET A 17 -4.91 -2.52 2.48
C MET A 17 -6.01 -2.70 1.44
N MET A 18 -6.38 -1.61 0.75
CA MET A 18 -7.41 -1.66 -0.30
C MET A 18 -7.07 -2.64 -1.44
N TYR A 19 -5.78 -2.76 -1.78
CA TYR A 19 -5.35 -3.63 -2.88
C TYR A 19 -5.15 -5.09 -2.44
N GLU A 20 -4.30 -5.35 -1.44
CA GLU A 20 -3.90 -6.72 -1.06
C GLU A 20 -4.94 -7.40 -0.15
N ILE A 21 -5.67 -6.63 0.67
CA ILE A 21 -6.64 -7.18 1.63
C ILE A 21 -8.06 -7.11 1.06
N ASP A 22 -8.47 -5.94 0.55
CA ASP A 22 -9.84 -5.76 0.04
C ASP A 22 -9.98 -6.18 -1.43
N GLY A 23 -8.88 -6.45 -2.14
CA GLY A 23 -8.90 -6.95 -3.52
C GLY A 23 -9.39 -5.94 -4.57
N LEU A 24 -9.34 -4.64 -4.26
CA LEU A 24 -9.87 -3.58 -5.13
C LEU A 24 -8.92 -3.27 -6.30
N SER A 25 -9.49 -2.88 -7.44
CA SER A 25 -8.68 -2.50 -8.61
C SER A 25 -8.00 -1.13 -8.44
N TYR A 26 -6.94 -0.88 -9.20
CA TYR A 26 -6.24 0.41 -9.17
C TYR A 26 -7.15 1.58 -9.56
N GLU A 27 -8.04 1.37 -10.52
CA GLU A 27 -9.01 2.38 -10.99
C GLU A 27 -10.01 2.71 -9.89
N TYR A 28 -10.50 1.70 -9.16
CA TYR A 28 -11.41 1.92 -8.04
C TYR A 28 -10.73 2.69 -6.92
N ILE A 29 -9.51 2.26 -6.52
CA ILE A 29 -8.73 2.93 -5.48
C ILE A 29 -8.41 4.38 -5.86
N ALA A 30 -8.04 4.62 -7.12
CA ALA A 30 -7.76 5.96 -7.63
C ALA A 30 -8.98 6.88 -7.51
N LYS A 31 -10.16 6.35 -7.86
CA LYS A 31 -11.44 7.07 -7.74
C LYS A 31 -11.79 7.35 -6.27
N GLU A 32 -11.72 6.33 -5.42
CA GLU A 32 -12.06 6.42 -3.98
C GLU A 32 -11.16 7.44 -3.27
N LEU A 33 -9.85 7.39 -3.52
CA LEU A 33 -8.87 8.28 -2.91
C LEU A 33 -8.73 9.63 -3.63
N ASN A 34 -9.56 9.88 -4.64
CA ASN A 34 -9.53 11.07 -5.50
C ASN A 34 -8.11 11.45 -5.95
N CYS A 35 -7.37 10.48 -6.50
CA CYS A 35 -5.99 10.66 -6.94
C CYS A 35 -5.71 9.97 -8.28
N PRO A 36 -4.66 10.37 -9.02
CA PRO A 36 -4.30 9.71 -10.27
C PRO A 36 -3.97 8.22 -10.07
N ILE A 37 -4.30 7.38 -11.05
CA ILE A 37 -3.93 5.95 -11.02
C ILE A 37 -2.41 5.74 -10.90
N GLY A 38 -1.61 6.65 -11.44
CA GLY A 38 -0.14 6.65 -11.26
C GLY A 38 0.29 6.83 -9.81
N THR A 39 -0.48 7.58 -9.01
CA THR A 39 -0.24 7.75 -7.57
C THR A 39 -0.56 6.46 -6.80
N VAL A 40 -1.60 5.73 -7.19
CA VAL A 40 -1.91 4.41 -6.61
C VAL A 40 -0.74 3.45 -6.85
N LYS A 41 -0.29 3.35 -8.11
CA LYS A 41 0.84 2.49 -8.50
C LYS A 41 2.13 2.84 -7.74
N SER A 42 2.48 4.12 -7.64
CA SER A 42 3.70 4.54 -6.92
C SER A 42 3.60 4.34 -5.42
N ARG A 43 2.42 4.54 -4.81
CA ARG A 43 2.19 4.21 -3.40
C ARG A 43 2.30 2.71 -3.14
N LEU A 44 1.73 1.85 -3.99
CA LEU A 44 1.89 0.39 -3.85
C LEU A 44 3.35 -0.04 -3.95
N PHE A 45 4.10 0.50 -4.93
CA PHE A 45 5.52 0.20 -5.07
C PHE A 45 6.30 0.58 -3.81
N ASN A 46 6.10 1.80 -3.29
CA ASN A 46 6.77 2.27 -2.09
C ASN A 46 6.36 1.49 -0.84
N ALA A 47 5.07 1.14 -0.71
CA ALA A 47 4.56 0.31 0.38
C ALA A 47 5.24 -1.07 0.41
N LYS A 48 5.34 -1.74 -0.75
CA LYS A 48 6.03 -3.04 -0.88
C LYS A 48 7.52 -2.94 -0.55
N LYS A 49 8.17 -1.85 -0.97
CA LYS A 49 9.59 -1.60 -0.65
C LYS A 49 9.81 -1.36 0.86
N GLU A 50 8.99 -0.54 1.50
CA GLU A 50 9.08 -0.31 2.96
C GLU A 50 8.79 -1.61 3.74
N LEU A 51 7.80 -2.40 3.32
CA LEU A 51 7.52 -3.71 3.91
C LEU A 51 8.65 -4.71 3.73
N ALA A 52 9.31 -4.74 2.57
CA ALA A 52 10.44 -5.63 2.33
C ALA A 52 11.58 -5.37 3.33
N ILE A 53 11.93 -4.10 3.52
CA ILE A 53 12.95 -3.68 4.51
C ILE A 53 12.55 -4.12 5.92
N LEU A 54 11.30 -3.84 6.32
CA LEU A 54 10.81 -4.20 7.65
C LEU A 54 10.78 -5.71 7.89
N LEU A 55 10.51 -6.52 6.86
CA LEU A 55 10.48 -7.98 6.97
C LEU A 55 11.88 -8.59 6.93
N GLU A 56 12.82 -7.99 6.20
CA GLU A 56 14.24 -8.35 6.25
C GLU A 56 14.84 -8.06 7.64
N ASP A 57 14.50 -6.94 8.26
CA ASP A 57 14.93 -6.60 9.63
C ASP A 57 14.32 -7.50 10.73
N MET A 58 13.26 -8.26 10.40
CA MET A 58 12.58 -9.18 11.31
C MET A 58 13.09 -10.63 11.22
N LEU A 59 14.02 -10.92 10.30
CA LEU A 59 14.65 -12.23 10.08
C LEU A 59 16.07 -12.26 10.67
#